data_AF-A0A238FKG3-F1
#
_entry.id   AF-A0A238FKG3-F1
#
_cell.length_a   1.000
_cell.length_b   1.000
_cell.length_c   1.000
_cell.angle_alpha   90.00
_cell.angle_beta   90.00
_cell.angle_gamma   90.00
#
_symmetry.space_group_name_H-M   'P 1'
#
loop_
_entity.id
_entity.type
_entity.pdbx_description
1 polymer ?
#
loop_
_entity_poly.entity_id
_entity_poly.type
_entity_poly.pdbx_seq_one_letter_code
_entity_poly.pdbx_strand_id
1 'polypeptide(L)'
;MSLFPPPTQDAASVLASLPRDSERHMLVFLASHEERGRPWCRDCEAAEPLIVKYLDERNSTVIWVGSREEWMKPDNVWRQAPWNVQRIPTLIKVEAKTTNAATQYSSIEERVSNASHLVEADILEGSKLREFVA
;
A
#
# COMPACT_ATOMS: atom_id res chain seq x y z
N MET A 1 8.83 -16.13 -25.76
CA MET A 1 7.62 -16.49 -24.99
C MET A 1 8.04 -16.68 -23.54
N SER A 2 7.73 -15.70 -22.70
CA SER A 2 7.63 -15.87 -21.25
C SER A 2 6.40 -15.07 -20.83
N LEU A 3 5.28 -15.77 -20.72
CA LEU A 3 3.98 -15.28 -20.24
C LEU A 3 3.92 -15.50 -18.73
N PHE A 4 4.81 -14.84 -17.99
CA PHE A 4 4.75 -14.82 -16.53
C PHE A 4 4.65 -13.37 -16.09
N PRO A 5 3.68 -13.00 -15.25
CA PRO A 5 3.66 -11.67 -14.65
C PRO A 5 4.98 -11.43 -13.92
N PRO A 6 5.49 -10.19 -13.88
CA PRO A 6 6.69 -9.87 -13.13
C PRO A 6 6.56 -10.42 -11.70
N PRO A 7 7.67 -10.81 -11.06
CA PRO A 7 7.62 -11.39 -9.72
C PRO A 7 6.80 -10.47 -8.82
N THR A 8 5.79 -11.04 -8.18
CA THR A 8 5.10 -10.49 -7.01
C THR A 8 6.12 -9.74 -6.17
N GLN A 9 5.88 -8.45 -5.89
CA GLN A 9 6.80 -7.63 -5.11
C GLN A 9 7.12 -8.36 -3.80
N ASP A 10 8.40 -8.55 -3.53
CA ASP A 10 8.84 -9.17 -2.29
C ASP A 10 8.64 -8.20 -1.13
N ALA A 11 7.91 -8.63 -0.09
CA ALA A 11 7.61 -7.80 1.06
C ALA A 11 8.86 -7.33 1.79
N ALA A 12 9.90 -8.17 1.88
CA ALA A 12 11.16 -7.77 2.52
C ALA A 12 11.84 -6.64 1.72
N SER A 13 11.82 -6.74 0.39
CA SER A 13 12.31 -5.69 -0.51
C SER A 13 11.53 -4.39 -0.37
N VAL A 14 10.20 -4.44 -0.21
CA VAL A 14 9.39 -3.24 0.05
C VAL A 14 9.81 -2.59 1.37
N LEU A 15 9.91 -3.36 2.46
CA LEU A 15 10.37 -2.84 3.76
C LEU A 15 11.77 -2.21 3.67
N ALA A 16 12.69 -2.86 2.97
CA ALA A 16 14.05 -2.37 2.79
C ALA A 16 14.12 -1.07 1.97
N SER A 17 13.17 -0.86 1.05
CA SER A 17 13.09 0.34 0.22
C SER A 17 12.51 1.56 0.93
N LEU A 18 11.84 1.37 2.07
CA LEU A 18 11.18 2.47 2.77
C LEU A 18 12.20 3.48 3.33
N PRO A 19 11.92 4.79 3.21
CA PRO A 19 12.79 5.81 3.76
C PRO A 19 12.88 5.68 5.30
N ARG A 20 14.12 5.77 5.78
CA ARG A 20 14.45 5.74 7.21
C ARG A 20 14.43 7.12 7.86
N ASP A 21 14.47 8.17 7.05
CA ASP A 21 14.50 9.57 7.49
C ASP A 21 13.10 10.22 7.46
N SER A 22 13.03 11.48 7.87
CA SER A 22 11.88 12.34 8.21
C SER A 22 10.76 12.51 7.19
N GLU A 23 10.85 11.90 6.01
CA GLU A 23 9.80 12.00 4.99
C GLU A 23 8.71 10.93 5.21
N ARG A 24 7.46 11.35 5.02
CA ARG A 24 6.31 10.44 5.02
C ARG A 24 6.33 9.64 3.72
N HIS A 25 6.05 8.34 3.80
CA HIS A 25 5.99 7.47 2.63
C HIS A 25 4.64 6.77 2.55
N MET A 26 3.97 6.86 1.40
CA MET A 26 2.70 6.19 1.16
C MET A 26 2.94 4.82 0.55
N LEU A 27 2.31 3.80 1.11
CA LEU A 27 2.21 2.48 0.49
C LEU A 27 0.82 2.29 -0.06
N VAL A 28 0.71 1.95 -1.33
CA VAL A 28 -0.57 1.86 -2.04
C VAL A 28 -0.80 0.44 -2.48
N PHE A 29 -1.72 -0.27 -1.83
CA PHE A 29 -2.04 -1.66 -2.13
C PHE A 29 -3.21 -1.73 -3.12
N LEU A 30 -2.93 -2.27 -4.32
CA LEU A 30 -3.87 -2.39 -5.42
C LEU A 30 -3.94 -3.83 -5.95
N ALA A 31 -5.08 -4.17 -6.55
CA ALA A 31 -5.25 -5.40 -7.31
C ALA A 31 -4.33 -5.39 -8.54
N SER A 32 -3.62 -6.50 -8.79
CA SER A 32 -2.83 -6.63 -10.03
C SER A 32 -3.72 -6.54 -11.28
N HIS A 33 -3.11 -6.10 -12.38
CA HIS A 33 -3.76 -6.13 -13.69
C HIS A 33 -3.91 -7.56 -14.21
N GLU A 34 -5.09 -7.90 -14.74
CA GLU A 34 -5.29 -9.11 -15.55
C GLU A 34 -4.73 -8.91 -16.96
N GLU A 35 -4.74 -9.95 -17.80
CA GLU A 35 -4.24 -9.95 -19.19
C GLU A 35 -4.78 -8.79 -20.06
N ARG A 36 -5.92 -8.20 -19.69
CA ARG A 36 -6.56 -7.08 -20.39
C ARG A 36 -6.10 -5.70 -19.92
N GLY A 37 -5.13 -5.62 -19.01
CA GLY A 37 -4.55 -4.37 -18.52
C GLY A 37 -5.44 -3.58 -17.55
N ARG A 38 -6.46 -4.23 -16.95
CA ARG A 38 -7.30 -3.63 -15.90
C ARG A 38 -7.19 -4.42 -14.61
N PRO A 39 -7.28 -3.76 -13.44
CA PRO A 39 -7.28 -4.47 -12.17
C PRO A 39 -8.55 -5.32 -12.05
N TRP A 40 -8.43 -6.50 -11.44
CA TRP A 40 -9.60 -7.38 -11.22
C TRP A 40 -10.56 -6.85 -10.14
N CYS A 41 -10.16 -5.82 -9.40
CA CYS A 41 -10.97 -5.15 -8.38
C CYS A 41 -11.56 -3.85 -8.92
N ARG A 42 -12.89 -3.75 -8.91
CA ARG A 42 -13.64 -2.57 -9.36
C ARG A 42 -13.30 -1.31 -8.56
N ASP A 43 -13.11 -1.43 -7.25
CA ASP A 43 -12.79 -0.29 -6.40
C ASP A 43 -11.35 0.18 -6.64
N CYS A 44 -10.41 -0.73 -6.96
CA CYS A 44 -9.06 -0.36 -7.39
C CYS A 44 -9.10 0.43 -8.71
N GLU A 45 -9.89 -0.02 -9.69
CA GLU A 45 -10.07 0.70 -10.96
C GLU A 45 -10.58 2.13 -10.75
N ALA A 46 -11.54 2.32 -9.83
CA ALA A 46 -12.07 3.64 -9.51
C ALA A 46 -11.09 4.51 -8.69
N ALA A 47 -10.27 3.90 -7.83
CA ALA A 47 -9.33 4.59 -6.96
C ALA A 47 -8.04 5.03 -7.66
N GLU A 48 -7.54 4.26 -8.62
CA GLU A 48 -6.32 4.55 -9.38
C GLU A 48 -6.21 6.01 -9.89
N PRO A 49 -7.20 6.57 -10.61
CA PRO A 49 -7.12 7.95 -11.09
C PRO A 49 -7.10 8.99 -9.95
N LEU A 50 -7.70 8.68 -8.79
CA LEU A 50 -7.64 9.54 -7.62
C LEU A 50 -6.29 9.48 -6.93
N ILE A 51 -5.72 8.28 -6.82
CA ILE A 51 -4.41 8.03 -6.23
C ILE A 51 -3.34 8.78 -7.05
N VAL A 52 -3.31 8.59 -8.37
CA VAL A 52 -2.36 9.28 -9.27
C VAL A 52 -2.51 10.80 -9.20
N LYS A 53 -3.73 11.30 -8.95
CA LYS A 53 -3.98 12.73 -8.85
C LYS A 53 -3.42 13.37 -7.57
N TYR A 54 -3.41 12.65 -6.45
CA TYR A 54 -3.10 13.24 -5.15
C TYR A 54 -1.78 12.77 -4.54
N LEU A 55 -1.26 11.61 -4.95
CA LEU A 55 0.00 11.09 -4.42
C LEU A 55 1.19 11.61 -5.23
N ASP A 56 2.27 11.89 -4.52
CA ASP A 56 3.58 12.16 -5.12
C ASP A 56 4.30 10.82 -5.36
N GLU A 57 4.68 10.55 -6.60
CA GLU A 57 5.43 9.34 -6.99
C GLU A 57 6.78 9.21 -6.25
N ARG A 58 7.38 10.33 -5.81
CA ARG A 58 8.67 10.29 -5.09
C ARG A 58 8.55 9.70 -3.69
N ASN A 59 7.39 9.88 -3.07
CA ASN A 59 7.11 9.52 -1.68
C ASN A 59 6.02 8.46 -1.59
N SER A 60 5.86 7.66 -2.66
CA SER A 60 4.89 6.58 -2.70
C SER A 60 5.42 5.33 -3.39
N THR A 61 4.97 4.17 -2.91
CA THR A 61 5.22 2.87 -3.52
C THR A 61 3.90 2.19 -3.81
N VAL A 62 3.65 1.87 -5.08
CA VAL A 62 2.52 1.03 -5.49
C VAL A 62 2.90 -0.43 -5.29
N ILE A 63 2.02 -1.17 -4.62
CA ILE A 63 2.15 -2.58 -4.30
C ILE A 63 1.00 -3.34 -4.94
N TRP A 64 1.34 -4.28 -5.80
CA TRP A 64 0.40 -5.20 -6.42
C TRP A 64 0.22 -6.43 -5.54
N VAL A 65 -1.00 -6.65 -5.04
CA VAL A 65 -1.27 -7.73 -4.08
C VAL A 65 -1.32 -9.13 -4.72
N GLY A 66 -1.21 -9.21 -6.03
CA GLY A 66 -1.30 -10.43 -6.82
C GLY A 66 -2.63 -10.58 -7.56
N SER A 67 -2.81 -11.77 -8.13
CA SER A 67 -4.09 -12.20 -8.69
C SER A 67 -5.18 -12.25 -7.62
N ARG A 68 -6.44 -12.32 -8.05
CA ARG A 68 -7.58 -12.46 -7.15
C ARG A 68 -7.46 -13.72 -6.29
N GLU A 69 -7.04 -14.83 -6.90
CA GLU A 69 -6.86 -16.11 -6.23
C GLU A 69 -5.79 -16.04 -5.15
N GLU A 70 -4.66 -15.37 -5.43
CA GLU A 70 -3.58 -15.16 -4.44
C GLU A 70 -4.03 -14.24 -3.30
N TRP A 71 -4.77 -13.18 -3.60
CA TRP A 71 -5.27 -12.24 -2.59
C TRP A 71 -6.28 -12.86 -1.63
N MET A 72 -7.11 -13.78 -2.13
CA MET A 72 -8.12 -14.45 -1.31
C MET A 72 -7.53 -15.44 -0.31
N LYS A 73 -6.27 -15.87 -0.49
CA LYS A 73 -5.65 -16.80 0.44
C LYS A 73 -5.33 -16.08 1.77
N PRO A 74 -5.60 -16.72 2.91
CA PRO A 74 -5.31 -16.12 4.22
C PRO A 74 -3.81 -15.98 4.46
N ASP A 75 -2.97 -16.80 3.83
CA ASP A 75 -1.50 -16.76 3.92
C ASP A 75 -0.86 -15.75 2.97
N ASN A 76 -1.65 -14.91 2.29
CA ASN A 76 -1.12 -13.80 1.50
C ASN A 76 -0.30 -12.87 2.39
N VAL A 77 0.94 -12.60 2.00
CA VAL A 77 1.94 -11.87 2.80
C VAL A 77 1.45 -10.48 3.21
N TRP A 78 0.66 -9.82 2.35
CA TRP A 78 0.15 -8.47 2.60
C TRP A 78 -0.99 -8.45 3.62
N ARG A 79 -1.66 -9.58 3.83
CA ARG A 79 -2.67 -9.74 4.91
C ARG A 79 -2.03 -10.00 6.28
N GLN A 80 -0.74 -10.35 6.28
CA GLN A 80 0.01 -10.67 7.49
C GLN A 80 0.73 -9.43 8.03
N ALA A 81 1.23 -9.54 9.26
CA ALA A 81 2.12 -8.54 9.83
C ALA A 81 3.39 -8.39 8.97
N PRO A 82 3.95 -7.17 8.85
CA PRO A 82 3.52 -5.93 9.51
C PRO A 82 2.39 -5.17 8.78
N TRP A 83 2.00 -5.59 7.58
CA TRP A 83 1.12 -4.81 6.70
C TRP A 83 -0.35 -4.84 7.09
N ASN A 84 -0.86 -6.00 7.54
CA ASN A 84 -2.24 -6.22 7.99
C ASN A 84 -3.30 -5.64 7.02
N VAL A 85 -3.07 -5.71 5.71
CA VAL A 85 -4.00 -5.22 4.70
C VAL A 85 -5.15 -6.20 4.58
N GLN A 86 -6.33 -5.84 5.05
CA GLN A 86 -7.49 -6.74 5.04
C GLN A 86 -8.35 -6.62 3.78
N ARG A 87 -8.26 -5.47 3.11
CA ARG A 87 -9.08 -5.08 1.96
C ARG A 87 -8.26 -4.28 0.97
N ILE A 88 -8.72 -4.17 -0.26
CA ILE A 88 -8.09 -3.34 -1.30
C ILE A 88 -9.18 -2.53 -2.02
N PRO A 89 -8.87 -1.30 -2.48
CA PRO A 89 -7.61 -0.59 -2.33
C PRO A 89 -7.34 -0.18 -0.87
N THR A 90 -6.06 -0.11 -0.48
CA THR A 90 -5.63 0.39 0.85
C THR A 90 -4.41 1.28 0.70
N LEU A 91 -4.41 2.42 1.39
CA LEU A 91 -3.22 3.27 1.56
C LEU A 91 -2.73 3.17 3.00
N ILE A 92 -1.43 2.96 3.18
CA ILE A 92 -0.77 3.01 4.48
C ILE A 92 0.16 4.22 4.51
N LYS A 93 -0.01 5.09 5.50
CA LYS A 93 0.85 6.26 5.72
C LYS A 93 1.96 5.93 6.72
N VAL A 94 3.16 5.67 6.22
CA VAL A 94 4.34 5.37 7.04
C VAL A 94 5.06 6.67 7.37
N GLU A 95 5.09 7.04 8.65
CA GLU A 95 5.82 8.22 9.13
C GLU A 95 7.19 7.82 9.70
N ALA A 96 8.16 8.71 9.58
CA ALA A 96 9.51 8.54 10.14
C ALA A 96 9.54 8.59 11.67
N LYS A 97 8.65 9.42 12.24
CA LYS A 97 8.53 9.62 13.68
C LYS A 97 7.12 9.21 14.08
N THR A 98 7.01 8.13 14.86
CA THR A 98 5.84 7.95 15.70
C THR A 98 5.70 9.20 16.56
N THR A 99 4.55 9.86 16.48
CA THR A 99 4.23 11.12 17.18
C THR A 99 4.28 10.98 18.71
N ASN A 100 4.54 9.78 19.22
CA ASN A 100 4.83 9.52 20.62
C ASN A 100 6.35 9.48 20.85
N ALA A 101 6.88 10.49 21.55
CA ALA A 101 8.29 10.66 21.91
C ALA A 101 8.91 9.52 22.76
N ALA A 102 8.21 8.40 22.96
CA ALA A 102 8.62 7.28 23.81
C ALA A 102 9.34 6.14 23.07
N THR A 103 9.33 6.10 21.73
CA THR A 103 9.97 5.00 20.96
C THR A 103 10.98 5.55 19.96
N GLN A 104 12.13 5.93 20.52
CA GLN A 104 13.30 6.46 19.80
C GLN A 104 13.99 5.42 18.88
N TYR A 105 13.49 4.17 18.81
CA TYR A 105 14.04 3.07 17.99
C TYR A 105 12.95 2.10 17.52
N SER A 106 11.90 2.58 16.86
CA SER A 106 10.94 1.67 16.22
C SER A 106 11.53 1.07 14.95
N SER A 107 11.46 -0.26 14.81
CA SER A 107 11.85 -0.92 13.56
C SER A 107 10.95 -0.45 12.41
N ILE A 108 11.40 -0.57 11.17
CA ILE A 108 10.56 -0.21 10.02
C ILE A 108 9.25 -1.01 9.99
N GLU A 109 9.29 -2.26 10.44
CA GLU A 109 8.12 -3.13 10.57
C GLU A 109 7.14 -2.62 11.63
N GLU A 110 7.63 -2.15 12.77
CA GLU A 110 6.78 -1.57 13.82
C GLU A 110 6.14 -0.26 13.35
N ARG A 111 6.87 0.55 12.57
CA ARG A 111 6.34 1.77 11.94
C ARG A 111 5.21 1.46 10.97
N VAL A 112 5.39 0.44 10.12
CA VAL A 112 4.35 -0.02 9.19
C VAL A 112 3.16 -0.60 9.97
N SER A 113 3.41 -1.41 10.99
CA SER A 113 2.33 -2.06 11.76
C SER A 113 1.47 -1.08 12.57
N ASN A 114 2.03 0.07 12.96
CA ASN A 114 1.30 1.12 13.70
C ASN A 114 0.84 2.27 12.79
N ALA A 115 1.09 2.19 11.48
CA ALA A 115 0.72 3.23 10.53
C ALA A 115 -0.79 3.34 10.37
N SER A 116 -1.24 4.54 9.98
CA SER A 116 -2.66 4.76 9.67
C SER A 116 -3.01 4.16 8.31
N HIS A 117 -4.20 3.56 8.23
CA HIS A 117 -4.74 2.97 7.00
C HIS A 117 -5.92 3.80 6.49
N LEU A 118 -5.99 4.02 5.17
CA LEU A 118 -7.17 4.50 4.47
C LEU A 118 -7.64 3.39 3.52
N VAL A 119 -8.92 3.01 3.58
CA VAL A 119 -9.41 1.79 2.90
C VAL A 119 -10.62 2.06 2.00
N GLU A 120 -10.68 1.33 0.88
CA GLU A 120 -11.87 1.20 0.00
C GLU A 120 -12.61 2.52 -0.26
N ALA A 121 -13.83 2.67 0.29
CA ALA A 121 -14.72 3.78 0.05
C ALA A 121 -14.16 5.13 0.53
N ASP A 122 -13.31 5.13 1.55
CA ASP A 122 -12.69 6.36 2.05
C ASP A 122 -11.65 6.91 1.06
N ILE A 123 -11.04 6.05 0.23
CA ILE A 123 -10.14 6.47 -0.84
C ILE A 123 -10.95 7.11 -1.99
N LEU A 124 -12.13 6.56 -2.27
CA LEU A 124 -13.04 7.07 -3.30
C LEU A 124 -13.64 8.43 -2.90
N GLU A 125 -13.69 8.72 -1.61
CA GLU A 125 -14.05 10.04 -1.09
C GLU A 125 -12.85 10.99 -1.18
N GLY A 126 -12.75 11.72 -2.29
CA GLY A 126 -11.58 12.57 -2.58
C GLY A 126 -11.23 13.61 -1.49
N SER A 127 -12.15 14.02 -0.61
CA SER A 127 -11.85 14.82 0.59
C SER A 127 -10.97 14.08 1.58
N LYS A 128 -11.36 12.85 1.95
CA LYS A 128 -10.61 12.01 2.90
C LYS A 128 -9.26 11.60 2.35
N LEU A 129 -9.19 11.25 1.06
CA LEU A 129 -7.92 10.95 0.41
C LEU A 129 -6.96 12.14 0.45
N ARG A 130 -7.44 13.36 0.14
CA ARG A 130 -6.61 14.57 0.23
C ARG A 130 -6.14 14.85 1.66
N GLU A 131 -7.03 14.73 2.63
CA GLU A 131 -6.70 14.94 4.05
C GLU A 131 -5.69 13.91 4.55
N PHE A 132 -5.81 12.66 4.12
CA PHE A 132 -4.92 11.59 4.51
C PHE A 132 -3.49 11.77 3.95
N VAL A 133 -3.39 12.25 2.71
CA VAL A 133 -2.12 12.46 2.00
C VAL A 133 -1.40 13.76 2.43
N ALA A 134 -2.12 14.74 3.00
CA ALA A 134 -1.54 15.97 3.55
C ALA A 134 -0.61 15.70 4.77
#